data_AF-A0A2Z6D2V8-F1
#
_entry.id   AF-A0A2Z6D2V8-F1
#
_cell.length_a   1.000
_cell.length_b   1.000
_cell.length_c   1.000
_cell.angle_alpha   90.00
_cell.angle_beta   90.00
_cell.angle_gamma   90.00
#
_symmetry.space_group_name_H-M   'P 1'
#
loop_
_entity.id
_entity.type
_entity.pdbx_description
1 polymer ?
#
loop_
_entity_poly.entity_id
_entity_poly.type
_entity_poly.pdbx_seq_one_letter_code
_entity_poly.pdbx_strand_id
1 'polypeptide(L)'
;MLVNSYTNDGLWNLEKPVMPQRSRLFPLEPIGIGTIYVESLSGYVARLAEYHSTTTEQLILSKILPLMERRMSQTSPTDIINNFFGIHYSLAAANEIKGIFATTLIQVLEELTLRQDLTNLSPLKWASLTFESSFLRLYQAWCPLCYGSWRTQNRIIYNPLLWLVNTIKFCPHHEHQTLIEHCLHCNQQFPTLTRCSRPGYCSSCHLWLGDFGINQNLDEQVVTENSENSWQYLLMGDVSSHRRDKLTWQCMWFDDVEDLVANEPSQFLPPKNQTLDDF
;
A
#
# COMPACT_ATOMS: atom_id res chain seq x y z
N MET A 1 4.73 80.04 13.36
CA MET A 1 4.10 78.81 13.88
C MET A 1 3.80 77.93 12.68
N LEU A 2 4.62 76.90 12.44
CA LEU A 2 4.37 75.90 11.41
C LEU A 2 3.90 74.64 12.14
N VAL A 3 2.60 74.39 12.10
CA VAL A 3 2.04 73.10 12.51
C VAL A 3 2.23 72.16 11.33
N ASN A 4 3.27 71.33 11.38
CA ASN A 4 3.38 70.19 10.48
C ASN A 4 2.33 69.18 10.91
N SER A 5 1.24 69.11 10.15
CA SER A 5 0.24 68.06 10.25
C SER A 5 0.90 66.72 9.96
N TYR A 6 0.86 65.81 10.93
CA TYR A 6 1.19 64.41 10.74
C TYR A 6 0.23 63.82 9.69
N THR A 7 0.72 63.57 8.48
CA THR A 7 0.06 62.64 7.55
C THR A 7 0.86 61.37 7.53
N ASN A 8 0.57 60.48 8.49
CA ASN A 8 0.94 59.08 8.36
C ASN A 8 -0.25 58.23 8.78
N ASP A 9 -1.37 58.44 8.09
CA ASP A 9 -2.45 57.47 8.05
C ASP A 9 -1.94 56.31 7.22
N GLY A 10 -1.32 55.34 7.90
CA GLY A 10 -0.90 54.08 7.31
C GLY A 10 -2.10 53.44 6.61
N LEU A 11 -2.09 53.51 5.28
CA LEU A 11 -3.03 52.82 4.41
C LEU A 11 -2.97 51.33 4.72
N TRP A 12 -3.95 50.83 5.48
CA TRP A 12 -4.16 49.41 5.65
C TRP A 12 -4.46 48.81 4.28
N ASN A 13 -3.61 47.91 3.80
CA ASN A 13 -3.90 47.16 2.59
C ASN A 13 -5.04 46.18 2.90
N LEU A 14 -6.25 46.51 2.43
CA LEU A 14 -7.47 45.73 2.59
C LEU A 14 -7.64 44.67 1.50
N GLU A 15 -6.67 44.51 0.59
CA GLU A 15 -6.71 43.45 -0.40
C GLU A 15 -6.66 42.08 0.27
N LYS A 16 -7.69 41.26 0.02
CA LYS A 16 -7.75 39.90 0.52
C LYS A 16 -6.58 39.12 -0.07
N PRO A 17 -5.68 38.55 0.75
CA PRO A 17 -4.54 37.80 0.22
C PRO A 17 -5.03 36.63 -0.61
N VAL A 18 -4.37 36.39 -1.76
CA VAL A 18 -4.61 35.20 -2.58
C VAL A 18 -4.14 34.00 -1.78
N MET A 19 -5.08 33.27 -1.18
CA MET A 19 -4.78 32.07 -0.40
C MET A 19 -4.53 30.91 -1.36
N PRO A 20 -3.40 30.19 -1.25
CA PRO A 20 -3.15 29.05 -2.12
C PRO A 20 -4.22 27.97 -1.90
N GLN A 21 -4.55 27.23 -2.97
CA GLN A 21 -5.51 26.14 -2.89
C GLN A 21 -5.10 25.16 -1.78
N ARG A 22 -6.03 24.85 -0.88
CA ARG A 22 -5.81 23.89 0.19
C ARG A 22 -6.14 22.49 -0.31
N SER A 23 -5.33 21.51 0.05
CA SER A 23 -5.67 20.11 -0.18
C SER A 23 -6.91 19.75 0.65
N ARG A 24 -7.77 18.89 0.09
CA ARG A 24 -9.00 18.40 0.77
C ARG A 24 -8.71 17.18 1.64
N LEU A 25 -7.68 16.43 1.27
CA LEU A 25 -7.10 15.35 2.04
C LEU A 25 -5.64 15.68 2.35
N PHE A 26 -5.14 15.19 3.48
CA PHE A 26 -3.74 15.33 3.87
C PHE A 26 -2.81 14.75 2.78
N PRO A 27 -1.76 15.48 2.36
CA PRO A 27 -0.81 15.04 1.33
C PRO A 27 0.16 14.00 1.88
N LEU A 28 -0.34 12.82 2.26
CA LEU A 28 0.48 11.74 2.81
C LEU A 28 1.55 11.34 1.81
N GLU A 29 2.81 11.29 2.27
CA GLU A 29 3.92 10.84 1.43
C GLU A 29 3.83 9.32 1.21
N PRO A 30 3.81 8.85 -0.06
CA PRO A 30 3.87 7.43 -0.34
C PRO A 30 5.22 6.85 0.06
N ILE A 31 5.21 5.60 0.51
CA ILE A 31 6.43 4.94 0.99
C ILE A 31 7.13 4.20 -0.15
N GLY A 32 8.45 4.33 -0.22
CA GLY A 32 9.29 3.45 -1.04
C GLY A 32 9.22 3.67 -2.55
N ILE A 33 8.79 4.85 -3.01
CA ILE A 33 8.85 5.21 -4.44
C ILE A 33 10.27 5.02 -4.97
N GLY A 34 10.39 4.42 -6.15
CA GLY A 34 11.68 4.10 -6.77
C GLY A 34 12.33 2.82 -6.24
N THR A 35 11.62 2.04 -5.42
CA THR A 35 12.09 0.73 -4.91
C THR A 35 11.03 -0.35 -5.11
N ILE A 36 11.44 -1.62 -5.02
CA ILE A 36 10.51 -2.77 -5.01
C ILE A 36 9.58 -2.80 -3.77
N TYR A 37 9.86 -1.99 -2.75
CA TYR A 37 9.06 -1.87 -1.53
C TYR A 37 8.05 -0.72 -1.60
N VAL A 38 7.84 -0.14 -2.79
CA VAL A 38 6.83 0.89 -3.03
C VAL A 38 5.48 0.46 -2.47
N GLU A 39 4.78 1.40 -1.84
CA GLU A 39 3.45 1.22 -1.32
C GLU A 39 2.42 0.92 -2.42
N SER A 40 1.45 0.06 -2.12
CA SER A 40 0.34 -0.20 -3.03
C SER A 40 -0.71 0.90 -2.97
N LEU A 41 -1.42 1.14 -4.08
CA LEU A 41 -2.52 2.10 -4.13
C LEU A 41 -3.62 1.80 -3.09
N SER A 42 -3.95 0.51 -2.86
CA SER A 42 -4.90 0.12 -1.81
C SER A 42 -4.36 0.38 -0.40
N GLY A 43 -3.07 0.13 -0.18
CA GLY A 43 -2.36 0.43 1.07
C GLY A 43 -2.35 1.92 1.37
N TYR A 44 -2.10 2.75 0.36
CA TYR A 44 -2.14 4.20 0.47
C TYR A 44 -3.52 4.71 0.88
N VAL A 45 -4.59 4.22 0.25
CA VAL A 45 -5.97 4.58 0.63
C VAL A 45 -6.27 4.17 2.07
N ALA A 46 -5.80 2.98 2.50
CA ALA A 46 -5.98 2.52 3.87
C ALA A 46 -5.21 3.38 4.88
N ARG A 47 -3.95 3.74 4.59
CA ARG A 47 -3.17 4.66 5.44
C ARG A 47 -3.76 6.06 5.46
N LEU A 48 -4.28 6.54 4.34
CA LEU A 48 -4.94 7.84 4.28
C LEU A 48 -6.19 7.85 5.16
N ALA A 49 -7.01 6.80 5.11
CA ALA A 49 -8.18 6.67 5.99
C ALA A 49 -7.77 6.64 7.47
N GLU A 50 -6.75 5.84 7.82
CA GLU A 50 -6.23 5.79 9.20
C GLU A 50 -5.69 7.15 9.67
N TYR A 51 -4.97 7.89 8.82
CA TYR A 51 -4.46 9.22 9.13
C TYR A 51 -5.58 10.23 9.42
N HIS A 52 -6.71 10.13 8.71
CA HIS A 52 -7.90 10.95 8.96
C HIS A 52 -8.79 10.42 10.08
N SER A 53 -8.40 9.32 10.75
CA SER A 53 -9.21 8.64 11.77
C SER A 53 -10.60 8.23 11.26
N THR A 54 -10.70 7.83 9.99
CA THR A 54 -11.94 7.35 9.36
C THR A 54 -11.77 5.92 8.87
N THR A 55 -12.87 5.25 8.56
CA THR A 55 -12.79 3.99 7.81
C THR A 55 -12.50 4.25 6.33
N THR A 56 -11.98 3.26 5.61
CA THR A 56 -11.80 3.34 4.17
C THR A 56 -13.13 3.51 3.45
N GLU A 57 -14.20 2.88 3.93
CA GLU A 57 -15.56 3.13 3.44
C GLU A 57 -15.97 4.60 3.57
N GLN A 58 -15.82 5.19 4.75
CA GLN A 58 -16.18 6.59 4.97
C GLN A 58 -15.37 7.53 4.07
N LEU A 59 -14.06 7.31 3.96
CA LEU A 59 -13.19 8.08 3.08
C LEU A 59 -13.65 7.96 1.62
N ILE A 60 -13.87 6.73 1.15
CA ILE A 60 -14.24 6.45 -0.24
C ILE A 60 -15.61 7.06 -0.56
N LEU A 61 -16.64 6.70 0.21
CA LEU A 61 -18.00 7.13 -0.08
C LEU A 61 -18.19 8.65 0.03
N SER A 62 -17.51 9.30 0.98
CA SER A 62 -17.71 10.74 1.22
C SER A 62 -16.80 11.66 0.39
N LYS A 63 -15.59 11.22 0.03
CA LYS A 63 -14.58 12.08 -0.63
C LYS A 63 -14.24 11.64 -2.04
N ILE A 64 -14.08 10.34 -2.27
CA ILE A 64 -13.54 9.80 -3.53
C ILE A 64 -14.65 9.49 -4.53
N LEU A 65 -15.67 8.74 -4.11
CA LEU A 65 -16.77 8.27 -4.96
C LEU A 65 -17.47 9.40 -5.73
N PRO A 66 -17.83 10.56 -5.12
CA PRO A 66 -18.49 11.65 -5.85
C PRO A 66 -17.66 12.21 -7.00
N LEU A 67 -16.33 12.21 -6.88
CA LEU A 67 -15.42 12.68 -7.92
C LEU A 67 -15.20 11.63 -9.01
N MET A 68 -15.17 10.35 -8.63
CA MET A 68 -15.11 9.25 -9.60
C MET A 68 -16.37 9.15 -10.43
N GLU A 69 -17.55 9.25 -9.81
CA GLU A 69 -18.85 9.26 -10.52
C GLU A 69 -18.92 10.38 -11.56
N ARG A 70 -18.45 11.58 -11.21
CA ARG A 70 -18.37 12.71 -12.14
C ARG A 70 -17.45 12.43 -13.34
N ARG A 71 -16.38 11.66 -13.15
CA ARG A 71 -15.40 11.32 -14.20
C ARG A 71 -15.82 10.09 -15.02
N MET A 72 -16.52 9.15 -14.40
CA MET A 72 -16.97 7.88 -14.97
C MET A 72 -18.48 7.90 -15.19
N SER A 73 -18.98 8.86 -15.97
CA SER A 73 -20.42 9.12 -16.14
C SER A 73 -21.23 7.95 -16.71
N GLN A 74 -20.57 6.97 -17.34
CA GLN A 74 -21.19 5.77 -17.89
C GLN A 74 -21.18 4.58 -16.92
N THR A 75 -20.59 4.73 -15.75
CA THR A 75 -20.43 3.67 -14.75
C THR A 75 -21.33 3.96 -13.56
N SER A 76 -22.13 2.98 -13.12
CA SER A 76 -23.02 3.19 -11.98
C SER A 76 -22.22 3.35 -10.68
N PRO A 77 -22.68 4.15 -9.70
CA PRO A 77 -22.03 4.24 -8.39
C PRO A 77 -21.86 2.88 -7.71
N THR A 78 -22.82 1.97 -7.90
CA THR A 78 -22.77 0.60 -7.39
C THR A 78 -21.61 -0.18 -7.98
N ASP A 79 -21.36 -0.05 -9.28
CA ASP A 79 -20.21 -0.68 -9.96
C ASP A 79 -18.89 -0.15 -9.44
N ILE A 80 -18.79 1.17 -9.20
CA ILE A 80 -17.59 1.79 -8.60
C ILE A 80 -17.36 1.23 -7.20
N ILE A 81 -18.39 1.17 -6.36
CA ILE A 81 -18.31 0.60 -5.00
C ILE A 81 -17.89 -0.88 -5.05
N ASN A 82 -18.47 -1.65 -5.98
CA ASN A 82 -18.13 -3.06 -6.17
C ASN A 82 -16.69 -3.23 -6.68
N ASN A 83 -16.15 -2.30 -7.45
CA ASN A 83 -14.75 -2.33 -7.86
C ASN A 83 -13.80 -2.13 -6.66
N PHE A 84 -14.17 -1.28 -5.70
CA PHE A 84 -13.37 -1.08 -4.47
C PHE A 84 -13.41 -2.26 -3.51
N PHE A 85 -14.59 -2.85 -3.28
CA PHE A 85 -14.80 -3.79 -2.16
C PHE A 85 -15.22 -5.21 -2.58
N GLY A 86 -15.50 -5.44 -3.86
CA GLY A 86 -16.04 -6.70 -4.37
C GLY A 86 -14.99 -7.61 -5.00
N ILE A 87 -14.78 -8.79 -4.41
CA ILE A 87 -13.83 -9.81 -4.92
C ILE A 87 -14.27 -10.29 -6.32
N HIS A 88 -15.55 -10.60 -6.50
CA HIS A 88 -16.07 -11.16 -7.76
C HIS A 88 -16.12 -10.15 -8.91
N TYR A 89 -16.32 -8.86 -8.61
CA TYR A 89 -16.31 -7.80 -9.61
C TYR A 89 -14.90 -7.55 -10.15
N SER A 90 -13.90 -7.60 -9.25
CA SER A 90 -12.48 -7.56 -9.62
C SER A 90 -12.06 -8.75 -10.49
N LEU A 91 -12.69 -9.91 -10.37
CA LEU A 91 -12.38 -11.10 -11.19
C LEU A 91 -12.96 -11.03 -12.61
N ALA A 92 -14.19 -10.54 -12.76
CA ALA A 92 -14.93 -10.55 -14.02
C ALA A 92 -14.55 -9.38 -14.96
N ALA A 93 -13.97 -8.31 -14.41
CA ALA A 93 -13.60 -7.14 -15.19
C ALA A 93 -12.33 -7.40 -16.03
N ALA A 94 -12.37 -6.99 -17.30
CA ALA A 94 -11.20 -6.96 -18.17
C ALA A 94 -10.10 -6.05 -17.57
N ASN A 95 -8.83 -6.33 -17.88
CA ASN A 95 -7.72 -5.54 -17.33
C ASN A 95 -7.73 -4.08 -17.76
N GLU A 96 -8.25 -3.79 -18.96
CA GLU A 96 -8.52 -2.43 -19.42
C GLU A 96 -9.44 -1.68 -18.45
N ILE A 97 -10.53 -2.32 -18.02
CA ILE A 97 -11.48 -1.74 -17.07
C ILE A 97 -10.78 -1.50 -15.72
N LYS A 98 -10.01 -2.47 -15.21
CA LYS A 98 -9.20 -2.28 -13.99
C LYS A 98 -8.23 -1.11 -14.11
N GLY A 99 -7.61 -0.97 -15.28
CA GLY A 99 -6.73 0.14 -15.66
C GLY A 99 -7.42 1.50 -15.54
N ILE A 100 -8.61 1.61 -16.12
CA ILE A 100 -9.44 2.83 -16.08
C ILE A 100 -9.81 3.19 -14.63
N PHE A 101 -10.26 2.22 -13.83
CA PHE A 101 -10.62 2.45 -12.43
C PHE A 101 -9.43 2.94 -11.61
N ALA A 102 -8.29 2.26 -11.70
CA ALA A 102 -7.08 2.64 -10.96
C ALA A 102 -6.55 4.01 -11.39
N THR A 103 -6.54 4.30 -12.71
CA THR A 103 -6.12 5.60 -13.24
C THR A 103 -7.04 6.71 -12.75
N THR A 104 -8.36 6.49 -12.78
CA THR A 104 -9.34 7.45 -12.28
C THR A 104 -9.17 7.68 -10.78
N LEU A 105 -8.96 6.61 -10.01
CA LEU A 105 -8.70 6.69 -8.56
C LEU A 105 -7.45 7.53 -8.27
N ILE A 106 -6.35 7.29 -9.00
CA ILE A 106 -5.11 8.07 -8.87
C ILE A 106 -5.39 9.55 -9.12
N GLN A 107 -6.04 9.90 -10.24
CA GLN A 107 -6.37 11.30 -10.57
C GLN A 107 -7.22 11.97 -9.49
N VAL A 108 -8.19 11.25 -8.92
CA VAL A 108 -9.03 11.75 -7.84
C VAL A 108 -8.22 11.95 -6.56
N LEU A 109 -7.34 11.01 -6.20
CA LEU A 109 -6.48 11.14 -5.03
C LEU A 109 -5.49 12.30 -5.19
N GLU A 110 -4.89 12.47 -6.38
CA GLU A 110 -4.00 13.59 -6.71
C GLU A 110 -4.74 14.93 -6.64
N GLU A 111 -5.98 15.02 -7.13
CA GLU A 111 -6.84 16.21 -6.97
C GLU A 111 -7.10 16.52 -5.49
N LEU A 112 -7.40 15.49 -4.68
CA LEU A 112 -7.76 15.66 -3.28
C LEU A 112 -6.56 15.97 -2.38
N THR A 113 -5.40 15.40 -2.67
CA THR A 113 -4.18 15.51 -1.86
C THR A 113 -3.21 16.58 -2.40
N LEU A 114 -3.39 17.04 -3.64
CA LEU A 114 -2.44 17.87 -4.38
C LEU A 114 -1.07 17.21 -4.63
N ARG A 115 -1.00 15.87 -4.54
CA ARG A 115 0.18 15.07 -4.94
C ARG A 115 0.20 14.85 -6.45
N GLN A 116 1.35 14.44 -6.99
CA GLN A 116 1.55 14.16 -8.42
C GLN A 116 2.32 12.85 -8.68
N ASP A 117 2.63 12.11 -7.62
CA ASP A 117 3.49 10.94 -7.62
C ASP A 117 2.74 9.65 -7.31
N LEU A 118 1.39 9.69 -7.25
CA LEU A 118 0.57 8.54 -6.86
C LEU A 118 0.42 7.51 -7.99
N THR A 119 0.73 7.90 -9.23
CA THR A 119 0.88 6.97 -10.37
C THR A 119 1.88 5.85 -10.09
N ASN A 120 2.88 6.08 -9.24
CA ASN A 120 3.88 5.07 -8.84
C ASN A 120 3.35 3.98 -7.91
N LEU A 121 2.13 4.11 -7.38
CA LEU A 121 1.56 3.16 -6.40
C LEU A 121 0.73 2.07 -7.06
N SER A 122 0.50 2.19 -8.36
CA SER A 122 -0.27 1.23 -9.12
C SER A 122 0.65 0.29 -9.86
N PRO A 123 0.42 -1.04 -9.79
CA PRO A 123 1.15 -1.99 -10.62
C PRO A 123 0.94 -1.70 -12.11
N LEU A 124 -0.14 -1.00 -12.47
CA LEU A 124 -0.49 -0.63 -13.84
C LEU A 124 0.45 0.39 -14.48
N LYS A 125 1.29 1.09 -13.69
CA LYS A 125 2.40 1.88 -14.25
C LYS A 125 3.37 0.99 -15.03
N TRP A 126 3.56 -0.24 -14.55
CA TRP A 126 4.49 -1.22 -15.09
C TRP A 126 3.78 -2.33 -15.86
N ALA A 127 2.44 -2.38 -15.80
CA ALA A 127 1.65 -3.40 -16.42
C ALA A 127 1.34 -3.10 -17.91
N SER A 128 2.28 -2.47 -18.63
CA SER A 128 2.07 -2.11 -20.01
C SER A 128 1.78 -3.38 -20.84
N LEU A 129 0.54 -3.49 -21.32
CA LEU A 129 0.07 -4.28 -22.45
C LEU A 129 -0.30 -5.77 -22.30
N THR A 130 0.16 -6.56 -21.32
CA THR A 130 -0.19 -8.01 -21.30
C THR A 130 -0.18 -8.61 -19.90
N PHE A 131 -1.27 -8.52 -19.17
CA PHE A 131 -1.45 -9.34 -17.97
C PHE A 131 -2.73 -10.13 -18.12
N GLU A 132 -2.68 -11.44 -17.89
CA GLU A 132 -3.89 -12.21 -17.65
C GLU A 132 -4.44 -11.83 -16.27
N SER A 133 -5.74 -12.03 -16.05
CA SER A 133 -6.42 -11.74 -14.78
C SER A 133 -5.81 -12.46 -13.55
N SER A 134 -4.89 -13.39 -13.78
CA SER A 134 -4.24 -14.23 -12.78
C SER A 134 -3.08 -13.55 -12.05
N PHE A 135 -2.47 -12.46 -12.54
CA PHE A 135 -1.20 -11.93 -12.00
C PHE A 135 -1.31 -11.22 -10.63
N LEU A 136 -2.44 -10.58 -10.36
CA LEU A 136 -2.69 -9.92 -9.08
C LEU A 136 -3.45 -10.87 -8.14
N ARG A 137 -3.11 -10.83 -6.87
CA ARG A 137 -3.81 -11.57 -5.82
C ARG A 137 -5.20 -11.00 -5.62
N LEU A 138 -6.13 -11.91 -5.36
CA LEU A 138 -7.51 -11.57 -5.01
C LEU A 138 -7.63 -11.12 -3.56
N TYR A 139 -6.79 -11.69 -2.71
CA TYR A 139 -6.76 -11.46 -1.28
C TYR A 139 -5.50 -10.70 -0.89
N GLN A 140 -5.60 -9.93 0.19
CA GLN A 140 -4.44 -9.29 0.78
C GLN A 140 -3.47 -10.36 1.28
N ALA A 141 -2.24 -10.34 0.76
CA ALA A 141 -1.13 -11.10 1.35
C ALA A 141 -0.26 -10.19 2.22
N TRP A 142 0.43 -10.75 3.21
CA TRP A 142 1.39 -10.01 4.02
C TRP A 142 2.49 -10.90 4.59
N CYS A 143 3.57 -10.27 5.05
CA CYS A 143 4.60 -10.92 5.84
C CYS A 143 4.41 -10.56 7.33
N PRO A 144 4.11 -11.53 8.22
CA PRO A 144 3.93 -11.25 9.64
C PRO A 144 5.22 -10.74 10.29
N LEU A 145 6.39 -11.23 9.83
CA LEU A 145 7.69 -10.78 10.33
C LEU A 145 7.99 -9.32 9.97
N CYS A 146 7.62 -8.87 8.76
CA CYS A 146 7.74 -7.45 8.39
C CYS A 146 6.84 -6.57 9.26
N TYR A 147 5.57 -6.93 9.41
CA TYR A 147 4.68 -6.17 10.30
C TYR A 147 5.21 -6.14 11.73
N GLY A 148 5.60 -7.30 12.29
CA GLY A 148 6.14 -7.41 13.63
C GLY A 148 7.39 -6.55 13.84
N SER A 149 8.36 -6.61 12.92
CA SER A 149 9.59 -5.81 13.01
C SER A 149 9.31 -4.31 12.85
N TRP A 150 8.41 -3.92 11.95
CA TRP A 150 8.04 -2.52 11.76
C TRP A 150 7.35 -1.95 13.00
N ARG A 151 6.43 -2.71 13.61
CA ARG A 151 5.74 -2.27 14.84
C ARG A 151 6.71 -2.14 16.02
N THR A 152 7.59 -3.12 16.23
CA THR A 152 8.56 -3.09 17.34
C THR A 152 9.58 -1.96 17.19
N GLN A 153 9.92 -1.59 15.95
CA GLN A 153 10.85 -0.49 15.64
C GLN A 153 10.18 0.89 15.51
N ASN A 154 8.89 1.02 15.84
CA ASN A 154 8.09 2.23 15.68
C ASN A 154 8.14 2.81 14.25
N ARG A 155 8.00 1.93 13.27
CA ARG A 155 7.95 2.26 11.84
C ARG A 155 6.50 2.39 11.39
N ILE A 156 6.30 3.16 10.32
CA ILE A 156 5.00 3.26 9.67
C ILE A 156 4.61 1.89 9.10
N ILE A 157 3.41 1.43 9.42
CA ILE A 157 2.86 0.17 8.89
C ILE A 157 2.14 0.48 7.59
N TYR A 158 2.52 -0.23 6.52
CA TYR A 158 1.95 -0.04 5.18
C TYR A 158 1.94 -1.36 4.41
N ASN A 159 1.29 -1.39 3.25
CA ASN A 159 1.23 -2.58 2.39
C ASN A 159 2.12 -2.35 1.15
N PRO A 160 3.26 -3.04 1.02
CA PRO A 160 4.04 -3.04 -0.22
C PRO A 160 3.22 -3.53 -1.41
N LEU A 161 3.41 -2.89 -2.56
CA LEU A 161 2.78 -3.26 -3.82
C LEU A 161 3.11 -4.69 -4.24
N LEU A 162 4.33 -5.13 -4.00
CA LEU A 162 4.78 -6.48 -4.29
C LEU A 162 3.91 -7.56 -3.62
N TRP A 163 3.31 -7.25 -2.45
CA TRP A 163 2.40 -8.20 -1.78
C TRP A 163 1.08 -8.39 -2.51
N LEU A 164 0.76 -7.57 -3.51
CA LEU A 164 -0.39 -7.78 -4.39
C LEU A 164 -0.08 -8.73 -5.55
N VAL A 165 1.18 -9.11 -5.74
CA VAL A 165 1.62 -9.89 -6.90
C VAL A 165 1.58 -11.38 -6.57
N ASN A 166 0.89 -12.16 -7.39
CA ASN A 166 0.63 -13.56 -7.09
C ASN A 166 1.87 -14.46 -7.24
N THR A 167 2.83 -14.10 -8.12
CA THR A 167 4.07 -14.85 -8.39
C THR A 167 5.06 -14.72 -7.22
N ILE A 168 4.94 -13.67 -6.42
CA ILE A 168 5.78 -13.42 -5.26
C ILE A 168 5.27 -14.22 -4.07
N LYS A 169 5.76 -15.45 -3.90
CA LYS A 169 5.32 -16.34 -2.81
C LYS A 169 6.02 -16.10 -1.49
N PHE A 170 7.24 -15.56 -1.51
CA PHE A 170 8.09 -15.34 -0.35
C PHE A 170 8.33 -13.85 -0.13
N CYS A 171 8.55 -13.46 1.12
CA CYS A 171 8.88 -12.09 1.46
C CYS A 171 10.31 -11.76 0.99
N PRO A 172 10.54 -10.67 0.23
CA PRO A 172 11.89 -10.25 -0.17
C PRO A 172 12.81 -9.93 1.00
N HIS A 173 12.25 -9.44 2.10
CA HIS A 173 12.99 -9.06 3.31
C HIS A 173 13.22 -10.27 4.24
N HIS A 174 12.33 -11.27 4.20
CA HIS A 174 12.40 -12.48 5.00
C HIS A 174 12.27 -13.69 4.09
N GLU A 175 13.36 -14.08 3.42
CA GLU A 175 13.34 -15.03 2.30
C GLU A 175 12.72 -16.41 2.63
N HIS A 176 12.79 -16.81 3.89
CA HIS A 176 12.21 -18.06 4.39
C HIS A 176 10.72 -17.95 4.75
N GLN A 177 10.16 -16.74 4.76
CA GLN A 177 8.77 -16.48 5.13
C GLN A 177 7.90 -16.36 3.89
N THR A 178 6.93 -17.26 3.76
CA THR A 178 5.87 -17.14 2.76
C THR A 178 4.95 -15.96 3.09
N LEU A 179 4.42 -15.31 2.06
CA LEU A 179 3.34 -14.33 2.26
C LEU A 179 2.05 -15.08 2.60
N ILE A 180 1.40 -14.69 3.70
CA ILE A 180 0.19 -15.32 4.22
C ILE A 180 -1.03 -14.54 3.71
N GLU A 181 -2.12 -15.23 3.37
CA GLU A 181 -3.40 -14.64 2.94
C GLU A 181 -4.57 -14.93 3.89
N HIS A 182 -4.37 -15.77 4.91
CA HIS A 182 -5.37 -16.12 5.92
C HIS A 182 -5.00 -15.53 7.26
N CYS A 183 -5.95 -14.88 7.93
CA CYS A 183 -5.70 -14.33 9.26
C CYS A 183 -5.43 -15.46 10.26
N LEU A 184 -4.30 -15.41 10.98
CA LEU A 184 -3.95 -16.43 11.99
C LEU A 184 -4.90 -16.43 13.21
N HIS A 185 -5.72 -15.40 13.38
CA HIS A 185 -6.67 -15.29 14.50
C HIS A 185 -8.08 -15.80 14.16
N CYS A 186 -8.57 -15.53 12.95
CA CYS A 186 -9.96 -15.86 12.55
C CYS A 186 -10.07 -16.71 11.29
N ASN A 187 -8.94 -17.06 10.68
CA ASN A 187 -8.81 -17.84 9.44
C ASN A 187 -9.54 -17.26 8.21
N GLN A 188 -9.99 -16.00 8.27
CA GLN A 188 -10.63 -15.33 7.14
C GLN A 188 -9.59 -14.77 6.17
N GLN A 189 -9.92 -14.82 4.88
CA GLN A 189 -9.26 -14.05 3.83
C GLN A 189 -10.08 -12.78 3.56
N PHE A 190 -9.42 -11.73 3.07
CA PHE A 190 -10.10 -10.48 2.73
C PHE A 190 -9.43 -9.83 1.51
N PRO A 191 -10.19 -9.07 0.69
CA PRO A 191 -9.63 -8.41 -0.48
C PRO A 191 -8.58 -7.36 -0.10
N THR A 192 -7.79 -6.95 -1.08
CA THR A 192 -6.67 -6.00 -0.93
C THR A 192 -7.10 -4.61 -0.45
N LEU A 193 -8.37 -4.28 -0.62
CA LEU A 193 -9.06 -3.15 -0.01
C LEU A 193 -10.44 -3.60 0.47
N THR A 194 -10.78 -3.28 1.70
CA THR A 194 -12.07 -3.55 2.34
C THR A 194 -12.65 -2.25 2.87
N ARG A 195 -13.88 -2.30 3.39
CA ARG A 195 -14.56 -1.15 4.03
C ARG A 195 -13.88 -0.67 5.33
N CYS A 196 -13.06 -1.53 5.94
CA CYS A 196 -12.37 -1.28 7.20
C CYS A 196 -10.87 -1.61 7.11
N SER A 197 -10.28 -1.45 5.92
CA SER A 197 -8.86 -1.75 5.71
C SER A 197 -7.99 -0.87 6.59
N ARG A 198 -7.08 -1.52 7.31
CA ARG A 198 -6.06 -0.87 8.14
C ARG A 198 -4.76 -1.67 8.02
N PRO A 199 -3.64 -1.07 7.57
CA PRO A 199 -2.38 -1.78 7.42
C PRO A 199 -1.97 -2.51 8.72
N GLY A 200 -1.55 -3.77 8.59
CA GLY A 200 -1.18 -4.58 9.75
C GLY A 200 -2.33 -5.18 10.57
N TYR A 201 -3.60 -4.92 10.24
CA TYR A 201 -4.74 -5.47 10.97
C TYR A 201 -5.69 -6.26 10.06
N CYS A 202 -6.31 -7.30 10.63
CA CYS A 202 -7.32 -8.07 9.92
C CYS A 202 -8.57 -7.21 9.66
N SER A 203 -9.10 -7.24 8.44
CA SER A 203 -10.34 -6.51 8.11
C SER A 203 -11.61 -7.12 8.74
N SER A 204 -11.54 -8.36 9.23
CA SER A 204 -12.67 -9.09 9.81
C SER A 204 -12.66 -9.10 11.33
N CYS A 205 -11.55 -9.50 11.96
CA CYS A 205 -11.44 -9.58 13.42
C CYS A 205 -10.70 -8.40 14.06
N HIS A 206 -10.12 -7.50 13.25
CA HIS A 206 -9.39 -6.31 13.70
C HIS A 206 -8.17 -6.59 14.60
N LEU A 207 -7.73 -7.85 14.70
CA LEU A 207 -6.51 -8.23 15.40
C LEU A 207 -5.27 -7.99 14.54
N TRP A 208 -4.16 -7.75 15.23
CA TRP A 208 -2.86 -7.47 14.63
C TRP A 208 -2.31 -8.68 13.87
N LEU A 209 -1.79 -8.45 12.67
CA LEU A 209 -1.33 -9.47 11.72
C LEU A 209 0.18 -9.74 11.78
N GLY A 210 0.92 -8.95 12.57
CA GLY A 210 2.36 -9.10 12.76
C GLY A 210 2.76 -9.90 13.99
N ASP A 211 1.81 -10.57 14.66
CA ASP A 211 2.12 -11.49 15.74
C ASP A 211 2.41 -12.88 15.16
N PHE A 212 3.59 -13.39 15.48
CA PHE A 212 3.94 -14.78 15.20
C PHE A 212 3.24 -15.64 16.25
N GLY A 213 2.08 -16.20 15.91
CA GLY A 213 1.66 -17.43 16.57
C GLY A 213 2.64 -18.51 16.13
N ILE A 214 3.67 -18.81 16.94
CA ILE A 214 4.31 -20.11 16.84
C ILE A 214 3.15 -21.07 17.09
N ASN A 215 2.72 -21.80 16.07
CA ASN A 215 1.77 -22.88 16.26
C ASN A 215 2.56 -24.02 16.94
N GLN A 216 2.80 -23.86 18.24
CA GLN A 216 3.46 -24.84 19.10
C GLN A 216 2.50 -25.96 19.54
N ASN A 217 1.38 -26.14 18.83
CA ASN A 217 0.36 -27.16 19.12
C ASN A 217 -0.03 -27.94 17.85
N LEU A 218 0.96 -28.50 17.16
CA LEU A 218 0.78 -29.72 16.40
C LEU A 218 1.88 -30.71 16.82
N ASP A 219 1.55 -31.45 17.87
CA ASP A 219 2.02 -32.78 18.24
C ASP A 219 3.52 -33.04 18.38
N GLU A 220 3.99 -32.76 19.58
CA GLU A 220 5.06 -33.52 20.23
C GLU A 220 4.50 -34.89 20.70
N GLN A 221 4.47 -35.87 19.78
CA GLN A 221 4.49 -37.33 20.01
C GLN A 221 4.58 -38.05 18.62
N VAL A 222 5.78 -38.37 18.11
CA VAL A 222 6.43 -39.73 18.13
C VAL A 222 5.56 -40.77 17.37
N VAL A 223 5.95 -41.44 16.26
CA VAL A 223 7.27 -41.81 15.72
C VAL A 223 7.17 -42.49 14.33
N THR A 224 8.27 -42.42 13.58
CA THR A 224 8.79 -43.30 12.51
C THR A 224 8.18 -43.41 11.10
N GLU A 225 9.12 -43.21 10.17
CA GLU A 225 9.34 -43.87 8.86
C GLU A 225 8.66 -43.32 7.60
N ASN A 226 9.53 -42.79 6.74
CA ASN A 226 9.40 -42.54 5.30
C ASN A 226 8.48 -41.42 4.81
N SER A 227 9.02 -40.20 4.75
CA SER A 227 9.06 -39.47 3.47
C SER A 227 10.08 -38.34 3.52
N GLU A 228 10.98 -38.35 2.54
CA GLU A 228 11.93 -37.30 2.18
C GLU A 228 11.31 -35.89 2.31
N ASN A 229 11.91 -35.02 3.13
CA ASN A 229 11.96 -33.55 2.98
C ASN A 229 12.61 -32.89 4.20
N SER A 230 13.81 -33.36 4.53
CA SER A 230 14.61 -32.84 5.61
C SER A 230 15.88 -32.20 5.00
N TRP A 231 16.17 -30.95 5.39
CA TRP A 231 17.49 -30.29 5.32
C TRP A 231 17.92 -29.41 4.14
N GLN A 232 17.19 -29.23 3.04
CA GLN A 232 17.94 -28.89 1.84
C GLN A 232 18.67 -27.54 1.70
N TYR A 233 18.44 -26.40 2.38
CA TYR A 233 19.32 -25.21 2.16
C TYR A 233 19.55 -24.26 3.35
N LEU A 234 19.88 -24.82 4.52
CA LEU A 234 20.53 -24.08 5.62
C LEU A 234 22.01 -23.70 5.28
N LEU A 235 22.35 -23.41 4.02
CA LEU A 235 23.73 -23.35 3.53
C LEU A 235 24.07 -22.05 2.77
N MET A 236 24.96 -21.28 3.40
CA MET A 236 26.25 -20.80 2.85
C MET A 236 26.34 -20.35 1.38
N GLY A 237 26.82 -19.10 1.20
CA GLY A 237 27.48 -18.61 -0.01
C GLY A 237 26.90 -17.30 -0.52
N ASP A 238 27.74 -16.28 -0.70
CA ASP A 238 27.44 -14.90 -1.15
C ASP A 238 25.98 -14.61 -1.55
N VAL A 239 25.20 -14.21 -0.55
CA VAL A 239 23.73 -14.08 -0.62
C VAL A 239 23.29 -12.86 -1.46
N SER A 240 24.17 -11.88 -1.66
CA SER A 240 23.78 -10.59 -2.27
C SER A 240 23.63 -10.61 -3.80
N SER A 241 24.35 -11.47 -4.51
CA SER A 241 24.21 -11.61 -5.97
C SER A 241 23.00 -12.49 -6.32
N HIS A 242 22.89 -13.65 -5.68
CA HIS A 242 21.76 -14.57 -5.87
C HIS A 242 20.40 -13.97 -5.46
N ARG A 243 20.38 -13.13 -4.41
CA ARG A 243 19.16 -12.41 -4.00
C ARG A 243 18.71 -11.38 -5.04
N ARG A 244 19.65 -10.61 -5.59
CA ARG A 244 19.35 -9.62 -6.65
C ARG A 244 18.84 -10.32 -7.91
N ASP A 245 19.55 -11.34 -8.39
CA ASP A 245 19.13 -12.08 -9.57
C ASP A 245 17.73 -12.69 -9.39
N LYS A 246 17.47 -13.32 -8.23
CA LYS A 246 16.16 -13.91 -7.91
C LYS A 246 15.02 -12.86 -7.87
N LEU A 247 15.26 -11.69 -7.27
CA LEU A 247 14.27 -10.62 -7.23
C LEU A 247 14.07 -10.00 -8.62
N THR A 248 15.13 -9.80 -9.39
CA THR A 248 15.05 -9.34 -10.78
C THR A 248 14.17 -10.28 -11.59
N TRP A 249 14.44 -11.59 -11.60
CA TRP A 249 13.59 -12.58 -12.29
C TRP A 249 12.12 -12.56 -11.84
N GLN A 250 11.89 -12.43 -10.53
CA GLN A 250 10.53 -12.35 -9.97
C GLN A 250 9.82 -11.02 -10.29
N CYS A 251 10.57 -9.97 -10.57
CA CYS A 251 10.13 -8.61 -10.81
C CYS A 251 10.34 -8.17 -12.27
N MET A 252 10.68 -9.07 -13.21
CA MET A 252 10.96 -8.76 -14.62
C MET A 252 9.80 -8.12 -15.40
N TRP A 253 8.64 -8.02 -14.79
CA TRP A 253 7.46 -7.31 -15.27
C TRP A 253 7.43 -5.84 -14.86
N PHE A 254 8.37 -5.37 -14.03
CA PHE A 254 8.65 -3.95 -13.89
C PHE A 254 9.51 -3.52 -15.07
N ASP A 255 9.01 -2.59 -15.89
CA ASP A 255 9.76 -2.02 -17.03
C ASP A 255 11.17 -1.51 -16.60
N ASP A 256 11.29 -1.07 -15.34
CA ASP A 256 12.54 -0.56 -14.75
C ASP A 256 13.08 -1.46 -13.61
N VAL A 257 12.83 -2.78 -13.65
CA VAL A 257 13.20 -3.70 -12.54
C VAL A 257 14.67 -3.58 -12.13
N GLU A 258 15.58 -3.47 -13.10
CA GLU A 258 17.01 -3.41 -12.85
C GLU A 258 17.36 -2.12 -12.09
N ASP A 259 16.72 -1.01 -12.42
CA ASP A 259 16.88 0.27 -11.72
C ASP A 259 16.24 0.21 -10.32
N LEU A 260 15.07 -0.41 -10.17
CA LEU A 260 14.40 -0.55 -8.86
C LEU A 260 15.20 -1.43 -7.90
N VAL A 261 15.85 -2.47 -8.41
CA VAL A 261 16.74 -3.36 -7.63
C VAL A 261 18.10 -2.69 -7.39
N ALA A 262 18.63 -1.92 -8.35
CA ALA A 262 19.88 -1.18 -8.18
C ALA A 262 19.77 -0.06 -7.15
N ASN A 263 18.60 0.60 -7.06
CA ASN A 263 18.29 1.62 -6.07
C ASN A 263 17.89 1.03 -4.70
N GLU A 264 17.92 -0.30 -4.52
CA GLU A 264 17.53 -0.94 -3.28
C GLU A 264 18.57 -0.66 -2.17
N PRO A 265 18.18 -0.03 -1.04
CA PRO A 265 19.03 -0.02 0.14
C PRO A 265 19.17 -1.45 0.67
N SER A 266 20.37 -1.84 1.10
CA SER A 266 20.68 -3.21 1.57
C SER A 266 19.70 -3.76 2.61
N GLN A 267 19.03 -2.89 3.37
CA GLN A 267 17.90 -3.19 4.25
C GLN A 267 16.87 -2.06 4.17
N PHE A 268 15.90 -2.17 3.26
CA PHE A 268 14.78 -1.21 3.24
C PHE A 268 13.97 -1.29 4.55
N LEU A 269 13.80 -0.15 5.20
CA LEU A 269 12.92 0.02 6.36
C LEU A 269 11.97 1.19 6.10
N PRO A 270 10.68 1.10 6.49
CA PRO A 270 9.77 2.22 6.37
C PRO A 270 10.23 3.41 7.23
N PRO A 271 9.70 4.63 6.99
CA PRO A 271 9.95 5.75 7.87
C PRO A 271 9.51 5.45 9.31
N LYS A 272 10.12 6.11 10.30
CA LYS A 272 9.61 6.08 11.68
C LYS A 272 8.32 6.89 11.76
N ASN A 273 7.44 6.52 12.69
CA ASN A 273 6.37 7.42 13.09
C ASN A 273 7.00 8.67 13.71
N GLN A 274 6.61 9.86 13.24
CA GLN A 274 7.03 11.12 13.88
C GLN A 274 6.52 11.12 15.32
N THR A 275 7.42 11.29 16.28
CA THR A 275 7.05 11.47 17.68
C THR A 275 6.57 12.90 17.90
N LEU A 276 5.63 13.10 18.82
CA LEU A 276 5.11 14.43 19.18
C LEU A 276 6.21 15.40 19.68
N ASP A 277 7.43 14.92 19.93
CA ASP A 277 8.58 15.71 20.35
C ASP A 277 9.29 16.46 19.20
N ASP A 278 8.87 16.26 17.94
CA ASP A 278 9.48 16.88 16.75
C ASP A 278 8.69 18.10 16.22
N PHE A 279 7.71 18.62 16.98
CA PHE A 279 6.92 19.82 16.64
C PHE A 279 7.00 20.91 17.72
#